data_AF-A0AAI9KVE0-F1
#
_entry.id   AF-A0AAI9KVE0-F1
#
_cell.length_a   1.000
_cell.length_b   1.000
_cell.length_c   1.000
_cell.angle_alpha   90.00
_cell.angle_beta   90.00
_cell.angle_gamma   90.00
#
_symmetry.space_group_name_H-M   'P 1'
#
loop_
_entity.id
_entity.type
_entity.pdbx_description
1 polymer ?
#
loop_
_entity_poly.entity_id
_entity_poly.type
_entity_poly.pdbx_seq_one_letter_code
_entity_poly.pdbx_strand_id
1 'polypeptide(L)'
;MEFFNFLMFDVLSEPAVLVGLIALIGLIAQKKPVTECIKGTVKTIMGFVILGAGATLVVNSLGDFATIFQHAFGIKGVVPNNEAIVSIAQQSFGKEMAMIMFFAMLVNILIARLTPWKFIFLTGHHTLFMSMMVAAILSAGGMSGIPLIAVGSLVVGVTMVLFPALAHPYMKQITGSDDVALGHFSTCSYVLAGWIGAKFGNKAHSSEEVQVPKSLLFLRDTPVAISFTMGIISLSPLCLPVRITYRKSPRASTGSCSP
;
A
#
# COMPACT_ATOMS: atom_id res chain seq x y z
N MET A 1 6.33 22.32 21.80
CA MET A 1 5.85 22.14 20.41
C MET A 1 6.84 21.32 19.58
N GLU A 2 8.15 21.61 19.62
CA GLU A 2 9.14 20.86 18.84
C GLU A 2 9.25 19.37 19.19
N PHE A 3 9.33 19.01 20.48
CA PHE A 3 9.37 17.59 20.88
C PHE A 3 8.14 16.80 20.41
N PHE A 4 6.96 17.43 20.44
CA PHE A 4 5.71 16.79 19.99
C PHE A 4 5.66 16.65 18.48
N ASN A 5 6.15 17.65 17.74
CA ASN A 5 6.29 17.56 16.29
C ASN A 5 7.31 16.49 15.87
N PHE A 6 8.47 16.43 16.53
CA PHE A 6 9.47 15.38 16.33
C PHE A 6 8.88 13.98 16.56
N LEU A 7 8.19 13.80 17.70
CA LEU A 7 7.58 12.51 18.02
C LEU A 7 6.54 12.10 16.96
N MET A 8 5.71 13.02 16.49
CA MET A 8 4.59 12.69 15.61
C MET A 8 5.00 12.56 14.14
N PHE A 9 5.84 13.46 13.64
CA PHE A 9 6.22 13.52 12.23
C PHE A 9 7.49 12.74 11.89
N ASP A 10 8.44 12.63 12.83
CA ASP A 10 9.73 11.98 12.53
C ASP A 10 9.82 10.57 13.12
N VAL A 11 9.16 10.31 14.26
CA VAL A 11 9.24 9.01 14.94
C VAL A 11 8.04 8.12 14.61
N LEU A 12 6.81 8.61 14.79
CA LEU A 12 5.60 7.80 14.60
C LEU A 12 5.18 7.66 13.13
N SER A 13 5.67 8.54 12.24
CA SER A 13 5.39 8.45 10.81
C SER A 13 6.31 7.46 10.08
N GLU A 14 7.43 7.06 10.70
CA GLU A 14 8.35 6.07 10.15
C GLU A 14 7.87 4.64 10.49
N PRO A 15 7.45 3.82 9.51
CA PRO A 15 6.85 2.51 9.79
C PRO A 15 7.77 1.57 10.57
N ALA A 16 9.07 1.59 10.28
CA ALA A 16 10.04 0.74 10.96
C ALA A 16 10.11 1.05 12.46
N VAL A 17 10.10 2.34 12.81
CA VAL A 17 10.16 2.81 14.19
C VAL A 17 8.86 2.53 14.91
N LEU A 18 7.71 2.75 14.27
CA LEU A 18 6.39 2.45 14.84
C LEU A 18 6.27 0.97 15.22
N VAL A 19 6.60 0.05 14.32
CA VAL A 19 6.50 -1.40 14.61
C VAL A 19 7.56 -1.83 15.64
N GLY A 20 8.73 -1.19 15.64
CA GLY A 20 9.74 -1.33 16.70
C GLY A 20 9.19 -0.96 18.08
N LEU A 21 8.54 0.19 18.21
CA LEU A 21 7.92 0.64 19.46
C LEU A 21 6.82 -0.30 19.94
N ILE A 22 6.00 -0.82 19.01
CA ILE A 22 4.96 -1.80 19.35
C ILE A 22 5.59 -3.10 19.87
N ALA A 23 6.67 -3.57 19.24
CA ALA A 23 7.42 -4.71 19.73
C ALA A 23 8.02 -4.44 21.12
N LEU A 24 8.58 -3.25 21.36
CA LEU A 24 9.11 -2.84 22.66
C LEU A 24 8.04 -2.87 23.75
N ILE A 25 6.90 -2.19 23.51
CA ILE A 25 5.77 -2.13 24.44
C ILE A 25 5.23 -3.54 24.69
N GLY A 26 5.10 -4.37 23.65
CA GLY A 26 4.65 -5.74 23.75
C GLY A 26 5.59 -6.62 24.59
N LEU A 27 6.91 -6.47 24.45
CA LEU A 27 7.89 -7.20 25.24
C LEU A 27 7.93 -6.74 26.70
N ILE A 28 7.79 -5.43 26.95
CA ILE A 28 7.65 -4.86 28.30
C ILE A 28 6.37 -5.36 28.97
N ALA A 29 5.23 -5.37 28.26
CA ALA A 29 3.96 -5.87 28.76
C ALA A 29 4.03 -7.37 29.11
N GLN A 30 4.81 -8.14 28.36
CA GLN A 30 5.13 -9.55 28.64
C GLN A 30 6.19 -9.75 29.73
N LYS A 31 6.69 -8.66 30.36
CA LYS A 31 7.70 -8.66 31.41
C LYS A 31 9.00 -9.39 31.01
N LYS A 32 9.39 -9.27 29.73
CA LYS A 32 10.65 -9.82 29.23
C LYS A 32 11.85 -9.06 29.81
N PRO A 33 13.01 -9.71 29.98
CA PRO A 33 14.21 -9.03 30.47
C PRO A 33 14.63 -7.91 29.51
N VAL A 34 15.24 -6.84 30.05
CA VAL A 34 15.60 -5.62 29.30
C VAL A 34 16.42 -5.93 28.04
N THR A 35 17.34 -6.91 28.13
CA THR A 35 18.14 -7.36 26.99
C THR A 35 17.29 -7.92 25.85
N GLU A 36 16.22 -8.67 26.16
CA GLU A 36 15.29 -9.19 25.15
C GLU A 36 14.44 -8.07 24.56
N CYS A 37 13.99 -7.11 25.37
CA CYS A 37 13.27 -5.93 24.91
C CYS A 37 14.08 -5.14 23.87
N ILE A 38 15.35 -4.83 24.17
CA ILE A 38 16.25 -4.12 23.24
C ILE A 38 16.48 -4.95 21.98
N LYS A 39 16.85 -6.23 22.13
CA LYS A 39 17.14 -7.11 20.99
C LYS A 39 15.94 -7.30 20.07
N GLY A 40 14.75 -7.52 20.63
CA GLY A 40 13.51 -7.68 19.88
C GLY A 40 13.16 -6.41 19.12
N THR A 41 13.22 -5.25 19.79
CA THR A 41 12.94 -3.95 19.18
C THR A 41 13.88 -3.65 18.00
N VAL A 42 15.19 -3.81 18.19
CA VAL A 42 16.19 -3.54 17.14
C VAL A 42 15.99 -4.49 15.96
N LYS A 43 15.76 -5.78 16.20
CA LYS A 43 15.51 -6.75 15.12
C LYS A 43 14.26 -6.40 14.31
N THR A 44 13.19 -5.99 14.97
CA THR A 44 11.96 -5.56 14.31
C THR A 44 12.21 -4.34 13.41
N ILE A 45 12.90 -3.31 13.93
CA ILE A 45 13.26 -2.12 13.17
C ILE A 45 14.13 -2.50 11.95
N MET A 46 15.19 -3.29 12.16
CA MET A 46 16.08 -3.72 11.08
C MET A 46 15.35 -4.51 10.00
N GLY A 47 14.44 -5.42 10.38
CA GLY A 47 13.62 -6.17 9.45
C GLY A 47 12.78 -5.25 8.57
N PHE A 48 12.10 -4.27 9.16
CA PHE A 48 11.31 -3.28 8.42
C PHE A 48 12.16 -2.37 7.53
N VAL A 49 13.34 -1.93 7.98
CA VAL A 49 14.27 -1.11 7.16
C VAL A 49 14.74 -1.88 5.94
N ILE A 50 15.12 -3.15 6.08
CA ILE A 50 15.57 -3.99 4.96
C ILE A 50 14.43 -4.22 3.97
N LEU A 51 13.22 -4.53 4.48
CA LEU A 51 12.03 -4.69 3.63
C LEU A 51 11.68 -3.39 2.89
N GLY A 52 11.75 -2.25 3.57
CA GLY A 52 11.51 -0.93 2.99
C GLY A 52 12.51 -0.60 1.87
N ALA A 53 13.81 -0.81 2.12
CA ALA A 53 14.85 -0.60 1.10
C ALA A 53 14.63 -1.45 -0.16
N GLY A 54 14.27 -2.74 0.03
CA GLY A 54 13.93 -3.63 -1.07
C GLY A 54 12.69 -3.17 -1.84
N ALA A 55 11.63 -2.74 -1.13
CA ALA A 55 10.42 -2.22 -1.75
C ALA A 55 10.67 -0.94 -2.57
N THR A 56 11.43 0.02 -2.03
CA THR A 56 11.79 1.25 -2.73
C THR A 56 12.57 0.98 -4.00
N LEU A 57 13.52 0.04 -3.98
CA LEU A 57 14.27 -0.35 -5.18
C LEU A 57 13.35 -0.86 -6.30
N VAL A 58 12.38 -1.69 -5.95
CA VAL A 58 11.39 -2.21 -6.91
C VAL A 58 10.47 -1.10 -7.42
N VAL A 59 9.97 -0.22 -6.54
CA VAL A 59 9.10 0.90 -6.92
C VAL A 59 9.80 1.87 -7.87
N ASN A 60 11.05 2.23 -7.59
CA ASN A 60 11.84 3.11 -8.46
C ASN A 60 12.00 2.49 -9.85
N SER A 61 12.32 1.19 -9.92
CA SER A 61 12.43 0.45 -11.18
C SER A 61 11.12 0.45 -11.98
N LEU A 62 9.97 0.31 -11.30
CA LEU A 62 8.65 0.39 -11.93
C LEU A 62 8.30 1.81 -12.40
N GLY A 63 8.75 2.85 -11.68
CA GLY A 63 8.61 4.25 -12.08
C GLY A 63 9.36 4.57 -13.37
N ASP A 64 10.60 4.09 -13.50
CA ASP A 64 11.39 4.21 -14.72
C ASP A 64 10.71 3.48 -15.90
N PHE A 65 10.22 2.26 -15.65
CA PHE A 65 9.44 1.52 -16.64
C PHE A 65 8.19 2.29 -17.10
N ALA A 66 7.42 2.86 -16.17
CA ALA A 66 6.23 3.64 -16.50
C ALA A 66 6.56 4.84 -17.41
N THR A 67 7.69 5.50 -17.17
CA THR A 67 8.17 6.63 -18.00
C THR A 67 8.53 6.18 -19.41
N ILE A 68 9.28 5.07 -19.55
CA ILE A 68 9.62 4.48 -20.85
C ILE A 68 8.35 4.05 -21.59
N PHE A 69 7.42 3.40 -20.89
CA PHE A 69 6.14 2.95 -21.44
C PHE A 69 5.31 4.13 -21.95
N GLN A 70 5.22 5.22 -21.19
CA GLN A 70 4.52 6.43 -21.64
C GLN A 70 5.16 7.03 -22.90
N HIS A 71 6.50 7.08 -22.96
CA HIS A 71 7.22 7.58 -24.14
C HIS A 71 7.02 6.65 -25.36
N ALA A 72 7.12 5.33 -25.17
CA ALA A 72 7.01 4.34 -26.23
C ALA A 72 5.60 4.25 -26.84
N PHE A 73 4.56 4.36 -26.00
CA PHE A 73 3.16 4.25 -26.42
C PHE A 73 2.47 5.61 -26.63
N GLY A 74 3.18 6.73 -26.41
CA GLY A 74 2.64 8.08 -26.58
C GLY A 74 1.49 8.42 -25.62
N ILE A 75 1.44 7.77 -24.45
CA ILE A 75 0.39 7.98 -23.45
C ILE A 75 0.63 9.32 -22.76
N LYS A 76 -0.26 10.28 -22.99
CA LYS A 76 -0.30 11.55 -22.25
C LYS A 76 -1.31 11.43 -21.12
N GLY A 77 -0.84 11.32 -19.88
CA GLY A 77 -1.70 11.20 -18.71
C GLY A 77 -0.91 11.23 -17.40
N VAL A 78 -1.61 11.24 -16.28
CA VAL A 78 -1.02 11.20 -14.95
C VAL A 78 -0.55 9.77 -14.67
N VAL A 79 0.72 9.58 -14.31
CA VAL A 79 1.17 8.28 -13.76
C VAL A 79 0.36 8.08 -12.47
N PRO A 80 -0.37 6.97 -12.30
CA PRO A 80 -1.06 6.68 -11.05
C PRO A 80 -0.04 6.39 -9.95
N ASN A 81 0.52 7.46 -9.37
CA ASN A 81 1.38 7.44 -8.22
C ASN A 81 0.58 8.02 -7.04
N ASN A 82 0.33 7.16 -6.05
CA ASN A 82 -0.43 7.52 -4.86
C ASN A 82 0.21 8.69 -4.11
N GLU A 83 1.53 8.78 -4.07
CA GLU A 83 2.25 9.83 -3.35
C GLU A 83 2.02 11.20 -3.99
N ALA A 84 2.19 11.30 -5.31
CA ALA A 84 2.02 12.56 -6.04
C ALA A 84 0.58 13.09 -5.93
N ILE A 85 -0.42 12.21 -6.06
CA ILE A 85 -1.83 12.61 -5.96
C ILE A 85 -2.18 13.03 -4.53
N VAL A 86 -1.73 12.28 -3.54
CA VAL A 86 -1.96 12.61 -2.12
C VAL A 86 -1.32 13.93 -1.76
N SER A 87 -0.08 14.21 -2.19
CA SER A 87 0.59 15.48 -1.90
C SER A 87 -0.14 16.69 -2.47
N ILE A 88 -0.73 16.57 -3.67
CA ILE A 88 -1.55 17.64 -4.26
C ILE A 88 -2.85 17.80 -3.46
N ALA A 89 -3.54 16.69 -3.16
CA ALA A 89 -4.81 16.70 -2.43
C ALA A 89 -4.65 17.21 -0.98
N GLN A 90 -3.50 16.95 -0.35
CA GLN A 90 -3.19 17.38 1.01
C GLN A 90 -3.16 18.90 1.15
N GLN A 91 -2.83 19.65 0.09
CA GLN A 91 -2.87 21.11 0.11
C GLN A 91 -4.28 21.65 0.32
N SER A 92 -5.31 20.92 -0.13
CA SER A 92 -6.71 21.32 -0.01
C SER A 92 -7.45 20.68 1.16
N PHE A 93 -7.02 19.49 1.60
CA PHE A 93 -7.77 18.65 2.55
C PHE A 93 -6.93 18.11 3.70
N GLY A 94 -5.73 18.65 3.93
CA GLY A 94 -4.79 18.13 4.92
C GLY A 94 -5.35 18.08 6.34
N LYS A 95 -6.19 19.06 6.71
CA LYS A 95 -6.86 19.09 8.02
C LYS A 95 -7.87 17.95 8.15
N GLU A 96 -8.75 17.80 7.16
CA GLU A 96 -9.77 16.76 7.11
C GLU A 96 -9.13 15.38 7.12
N MET A 97 -8.08 15.19 6.32
CA MET A 97 -7.27 13.96 6.26
C MET A 97 -6.71 13.59 7.64
N ALA A 98 -6.05 14.52 8.33
CA ALA A 98 -5.42 14.25 9.63
C ALA A 98 -6.47 13.90 10.70
N MET A 99 -7.60 14.62 10.70
CA MET A 99 -8.70 14.37 11.64
C MET A 99 -9.38 13.03 11.37
N ILE A 100 -9.63 12.69 10.11
CA ILE A 100 -10.18 11.38 9.73
C ILE A 100 -9.25 10.26 10.17
N MET A 101 -7.95 10.36 9.89
CA MET A 101 -6.98 9.34 10.30
C MET A 101 -6.99 9.11 11.81
N PHE A 102 -7.00 10.20 12.60
CA PHE A 102 -7.03 10.13 14.06
C PHE A 102 -8.29 9.43 14.59
N PHE A 103 -9.47 9.90 14.19
CA PHE A 103 -10.73 9.34 14.68
C PHE A 103 -11.00 7.94 14.10
N ALA A 104 -10.54 7.64 12.89
CA ALA A 104 -10.60 6.30 12.30
C ALA A 104 -9.83 5.27 13.13
N MET A 105 -8.66 5.64 13.66
CA MET A 105 -7.91 4.79 14.57
C MET A 105 -8.69 4.52 15.87
N LEU A 106 -9.36 5.53 16.43
CA LEU A 106 -10.22 5.34 17.60
C LEU A 106 -11.40 4.41 17.30
N VAL A 107 -12.03 4.56 16.13
CA VAL A 107 -13.09 3.65 15.66
C VAL A 107 -12.55 2.23 15.48
N ASN A 108 -11.37 2.05 14.88
CA ASN A 108 -10.73 0.76 14.70
C ASN A 108 -10.50 0.04 16.06
N ILE A 109 -9.94 0.75 17.04
CA ILE A 109 -9.74 0.24 18.40
C ILE A 109 -11.08 -0.10 19.06
N LEU A 110 -12.09 0.75 18.92
CA LEU A 110 -13.42 0.55 19.50
C LEU A 110 -14.09 -0.71 18.93
N ILE A 111 -14.07 -0.88 17.61
CA ILE A 111 -14.60 -2.07 16.93
C ILE A 111 -13.82 -3.30 17.38
N ALA A 112 -12.49 -3.25 17.40
CA ALA A 112 -11.66 -4.36 17.86
C ALA A 112 -11.91 -4.71 19.33
N ARG A 113 -12.29 -3.74 20.17
CA ARG A 113 -12.65 -3.99 21.56
C ARG A 113 -14.02 -4.66 21.70
N LEU A 114 -15.04 -4.14 21.02
CA LEU A 114 -16.44 -4.54 21.20
C LEU A 114 -16.86 -5.76 20.38
N THR A 115 -16.21 -6.00 19.24
CA THR A 115 -16.55 -7.09 18.32
C THR A 115 -15.54 -8.25 18.42
N PRO A 116 -15.84 -9.45 17.90
CA PRO A 116 -14.85 -10.54 17.83
C PRO A 116 -13.68 -10.26 16.86
N TRP A 117 -13.75 -9.23 16.02
CA TRP A 117 -12.70 -8.89 15.05
C TRP A 117 -11.56 -8.11 15.70
N LYS A 118 -10.56 -8.83 16.24
CA LYS A 118 -9.44 -8.26 17.01
C LYS A 118 -8.30 -7.73 16.12
N PHE A 119 -8.62 -7.00 15.05
CA PHE A 119 -7.62 -6.47 14.11
C PHE A 119 -7.34 -4.99 14.38
N ILE A 120 -6.06 -4.67 14.58
CA ILE A 120 -5.57 -3.29 14.68
C ILE A 120 -4.73 -2.97 13.44
N PHE A 121 -5.15 -1.97 12.67
CA PHE A 121 -4.50 -1.63 11.40
C PHE A 121 -3.38 -0.61 11.64
N LEU A 122 -2.16 -1.11 11.70
CA LEU A 122 -0.98 -0.33 12.13
C LEU A 122 -0.21 0.35 10.99
N THR A 123 -0.69 0.23 9.75
CA THR A 123 -0.05 0.78 8.55
C THR A 123 -0.42 2.25 8.34
N GLY A 124 0.21 3.15 9.11
CA GLY A 124 -0.13 4.59 9.17
C GLY A 124 -0.13 5.32 7.83
N HIS A 125 0.90 5.14 7.00
CA HIS A 125 0.98 5.82 5.69
C HIS A 125 -0.16 5.43 4.74
N HIS A 126 -0.58 4.16 4.76
CA HIS A 126 -1.76 3.72 4.01
C HIS A 126 -3.05 4.31 4.59
N THR A 127 -3.19 4.36 5.92
CA THR A 127 -4.36 4.98 6.56
C THR A 127 -4.44 6.46 6.21
N LEU A 128 -3.31 7.16 6.13
CA LEU A 128 -3.20 8.55 5.67
C LEU A 128 -3.73 8.69 4.24
N PHE A 129 -3.24 7.85 3.32
CA PHE A 129 -3.69 7.85 1.92
C PHE A 129 -5.19 7.58 1.80
N MET A 130 -5.71 6.61 2.53
CA MET A 130 -7.14 6.29 2.50
C MET A 130 -7.99 7.40 3.13
N SER A 131 -7.49 8.02 4.20
CA SER A 131 -8.17 9.14 4.86
C SER A 131 -8.26 10.35 3.93
N MET A 132 -7.19 10.63 3.19
CA MET A 132 -7.18 11.65 2.14
C MET A 132 -8.17 11.31 1.03
N MET A 133 -8.10 10.10 0.47
CA MET A 133 -8.99 9.67 -0.60
C MET A 133 -10.48 9.80 -0.21
N VAL A 134 -10.83 9.33 0.99
CA VAL A 134 -12.20 9.44 1.51
C VAL A 134 -12.59 10.90 1.73
N ALA A 135 -11.70 11.74 2.27
CA ALA A 135 -11.97 13.17 2.42
C ALA A 135 -12.28 13.85 1.08
N ALA A 136 -11.47 13.58 0.05
CA ALA A 136 -11.67 14.13 -1.30
C ALA A 136 -13.01 13.66 -1.91
N ILE A 137 -13.34 12.37 -1.79
CA ILE A 137 -14.59 11.80 -2.32
C ILE A 137 -15.81 12.40 -1.61
N LEU A 138 -15.79 12.46 -0.27
CA LEU A 138 -16.90 13.03 0.49
C LEU A 138 -17.06 14.53 0.23
N SER A 139 -15.95 15.26 0.07
CA SER A 139 -15.98 16.66 -0.30
C SER A 139 -16.54 16.90 -1.70
N ALA A 140 -16.13 16.09 -2.68
CA ALA A 140 -16.72 16.13 -4.02
C ALA A 140 -18.22 15.78 -4.02
N GLY A 141 -18.66 14.96 -3.06
CA GLY A 141 -20.07 14.69 -2.78
C GLY A 141 -20.83 15.82 -2.06
N GLY A 142 -20.18 16.97 -1.81
CA GLY A 142 -20.79 18.15 -1.19
C GLY A 142 -20.70 18.20 0.34
N MET A 143 -20.01 17.26 0.98
CA MET A 143 -19.82 17.28 2.44
C MET A 143 -18.66 18.21 2.82
N SER A 144 -18.78 18.88 3.97
CA SER A 144 -17.71 19.71 4.53
C SER A 144 -17.74 19.72 6.05
N GLY A 145 -16.64 20.14 6.68
CA GLY A 145 -16.55 20.29 8.13
C GLY A 145 -16.78 19.00 8.92
N ILE A 146 -17.57 19.09 9.99
CA ILE A 146 -17.79 17.99 10.95
C ILE A 146 -18.43 16.75 10.29
N PRO A 147 -19.51 16.86 9.49
CA PRO A 147 -20.10 15.70 8.82
C PRO A 147 -19.10 14.91 7.97
N LEU A 148 -18.23 15.60 7.22
CA LEU A 148 -17.19 14.97 6.41
C LEU A 148 -16.22 14.17 7.28
N ILE A 149 -15.73 14.77 8.36
CA ILE A 149 -14.78 14.11 9.27
C ILE A 149 -15.45 12.91 9.95
N ALA A 150 -16.67 13.04 10.45
CA ALA A 150 -17.37 11.98 11.16
C ALA A 150 -17.62 10.76 10.27
N VAL A 151 -18.17 10.99 9.07
CA VAL A 151 -18.45 9.90 8.11
C VAL A 151 -17.14 9.30 7.60
N GLY A 152 -16.15 10.14 7.25
CA GLY A 152 -14.85 9.66 6.79
C GLY A 152 -14.14 8.79 7.82
N SER A 153 -14.14 9.20 9.09
CA SER A 153 -13.54 8.44 10.20
C SER A 153 -14.22 7.09 10.40
N LEU A 154 -15.55 7.05 10.29
CA LEU A 154 -16.30 5.80 10.41
C LEU A 154 -15.98 4.85 9.25
N VAL A 155 -15.97 5.35 8.02
CA VAL A 155 -15.68 4.56 6.82
C VAL A 155 -14.25 3.98 6.89
N VAL A 156 -13.26 4.82 7.17
CA VAL A 156 -11.86 4.38 7.27
C VAL A 156 -11.68 3.42 8.47
N GLY A 157 -12.23 3.75 9.64
CA GLY A 157 -12.10 2.90 10.83
C GLY A 157 -12.75 1.53 10.69
N VAL A 158 -13.92 1.45 10.04
CA VAL A 158 -14.59 0.17 9.72
C VAL A 158 -13.78 -0.64 8.71
N THR A 159 -13.30 -0.02 7.63
CA THR A 159 -12.49 -0.73 6.62
C THR A 159 -11.18 -1.25 7.19
N MET A 160 -10.57 -0.53 8.13
CA MET A 160 -9.38 -0.96 8.87
C MET A 160 -9.59 -2.25 9.69
N VAL A 161 -10.83 -2.64 10.02
CA VAL A 161 -11.12 -3.94 10.66
C VAL A 161 -11.63 -4.95 9.63
N LEU A 162 -12.56 -4.52 8.78
CA LEU A 162 -13.25 -5.37 7.83
C LEU A 162 -12.28 -6.02 6.83
N PHE A 163 -11.32 -5.25 6.30
CA PHE A 163 -10.39 -5.77 5.30
C PHE A 163 -9.47 -6.84 5.89
N PRO A 164 -8.74 -6.61 7.00
CA PRO A 164 -8.01 -7.69 7.66
C PRO A 164 -8.89 -8.92 7.92
N ALA A 165 -10.13 -8.73 8.40
CA ALA A 165 -11.06 -9.83 8.66
C ALA A 165 -11.40 -10.66 7.41
N LEU A 166 -11.60 -10.00 6.25
CA LEU A 166 -11.88 -10.66 4.98
C LEU A 166 -10.66 -11.41 4.43
N ALA A 167 -9.45 -10.84 4.56
CA ALA A 167 -8.22 -11.47 4.12
C ALA A 167 -7.75 -12.60 5.04
N HIS A 168 -8.13 -12.55 6.33
CA HIS A 168 -7.57 -13.40 7.38
C HIS A 168 -7.60 -14.91 7.09
N PRO A 169 -8.71 -15.50 6.57
CA PRO A 169 -8.74 -16.93 6.25
C PRO A 169 -7.71 -17.36 5.21
N TYR A 170 -7.37 -16.47 4.27
CA TYR A 170 -6.33 -16.72 3.27
C TYR A 170 -4.94 -16.46 3.87
N MET A 171 -4.79 -15.41 4.68
CA MET A 171 -3.54 -15.13 5.38
C MET A 171 -3.09 -16.29 6.25
N LYS A 172 -3.97 -16.90 7.06
CA LYS A 172 -3.63 -18.07 7.87
C LYS A 172 -3.10 -19.25 7.05
N GLN A 173 -3.62 -19.44 5.84
CA GLN A 173 -3.16 -20.51 4.94
C GLN A 173 -1.76 -20.22 4.38
N ILE A 174 -1.43 -18.94 4.17
CA ILE A 174 -0.15 -18.50 3.62
C ILE A 174 0.93 -18.48 4.71
N THR A 175 0.62 -17.95 5.89
CA THR A 175 1.57 -17.79 7.00
C THR A 175 1.71 -19.03 7.86
N GLY A 176 0.71 -19.91 7.86
CA GLY A 176 0.63 -21.05 8.77
C GLY A 176 0.39 -20.67 10.24
N SER A 177 0.10 -19.40 10.53
CA SER A 177 -0.13 -18.88 11.89
C SER A 177 -1.32 -17.92 11.95
N ASP A 178 -1.86 -17.71 13.16
CA ASP A 178 -2.97 -16.78 13.42
C ASP A 178 -2.49 -15.42 13.98
N ASP A 179 -1.16 -15.20 13.99
CA ASP A 179 -0.53 -14.10 14.74
C ASP A 179 -0.53 -12.77 13.98
N VAL A 180 -0.63 -12.81 12.64
CA VAL A 180 -0.48 -11.63 11.77
C VAL A 180 -1.62 -11.58 10.76
N ALA A 181 -2.22 -10.40 10.61
CA ALA A 181 -3.24 -10.10 9.61
C ALA A 181 -2.72 -9.09 8.58
N LEU A 182 -3.37 -9.05 7.41
CA LEU A 182 -2.98 -8.16 6.33
C LEU A 182 -3.70 -6.80 6.43
N GLY A 183 -2.95 -5.76 6.81
CA GLY A 183 -3.42 -4.38 6.85
C GLY A 183 -3.14 -3.61 5.56
N HIS A 184 -3.95 -3.83 4.51
CA HIS A 184 -3.81 -3.12 3.23
C HIS A 184 -5.17 -2.81 2.57
N PHE A 185 -5.30 -1.71 1.84
CA PHE A 185 -6.58 -1.28 1.26
C PHE A 185 -6.94 -1.96 -0.08
N SER A 186 -5.98 -2.58 -0.76
CA SER A 186 -6.25 -3.46 -1.93
C SER A 186 -6.76 -4.86 -1.54
N THR A 187 -7.27 -5.04 -0.32
CA THR A 187 -7.67 -6.37 0.18
C THR A 187 -8.70 -7.09 -0.69
N CYS A 188 -9.64 -6.36 -1.31
CA CYS A 188 -10.64 -6.98 -2.18
C CYS A 188 -10.01 -7.74 -3.36
N SER A 189 -8.93 -7.24 -3.96
CA SER A 189 -8.26 -7.95 -5.06
C SER A 189 -7.52 -9.19 -4.55
N TYR A 190 -6.92 -9.12 -3.36
CA TYR A 190 -6.25 -10.26 -2.72
C TYR A 190 -7.24 -11.37 -2.38
N VAL A 191 -8.38 -11.01 -1.79
CA VAL A 191 -9.45 -11.95 -1.46
C VAL A 191 -10.05 -12.57 -2.71
N LEU A 192 -10.24 -11.79 -3.78
CA LEU A 192 -10.69 -12.31 -5.06
C LEU A 192 -9.67 -13.30 -5.66
N ALA A 193 -8.39 -12.96 -5.65
CA ALA A 193 -7.33 -13.85 -6.10
C ALA A 193 -7.29 -15.15 -5.27
N GLY A 194 -7.39 -15.05 -3.94
CA GLY A 194 -7.50 -16.19 -3.03
C GLY A 194 -8.73 -17.06 -3.31
N TRP A 195 -9.89 -16.45 -3.60
CA TRP A 195 -11.11 -17.17 -3.94
C TRP A 195 -11.01 -17.90 -5.28
N ILE A 196 -10.44 -17.26 -6.31
CA ILE A 196 -10.17 -17.89 -7.61
C ILE A 196 -9.20 -19.05 -7.42
N GLY A 197 -8.10 -18.83 -6.68
CA GLY A 197 -7.11 -19.87 -6.38
C GLY A 197 -7.71 -21.05 -5.59
N ALA A 198 -8.64 -20.79 -4.66
CA ALA A 198 -9.33 -21.84 -3.93
C ALA A 198 -10.27 -22.68 -4.80
N LYS A 199 -10.85 -22.08 -5.86
CA LYS A 199 -11.82 -22.75 -6.73
C LYS A 199 -11.19 -23.46 -7.93
N PHE A 200 -10.12 -22.88 -8.48
CA PHE A 200 -9.50 -23.34 -9.73
C PHE A 200 -8.03 -23.77 -9.57
N GLY A 201 -7.40 -23.48 -8.43
CA GLY A 201 -6.01 -23.84 -8.17
C GLY A 201 -5.85 -25.29 -7.69
N ASN A 202 -4.61 -25.78 -7.78
CA ASN A 202 -4.22 -27.07 -7.23
C ASN A 202 -3.13 -26.88 -6.17
N LYS A 203 -3.48 -27.10 -4.89
CA LYS A 203 -2.55 -26.93 -3.78
C LYS A 203 -1.34 -27.89 -3.85
N ALA A 204 -1.45 -29.01 -4.56
CA ALA A 204 -0.33 -29.95 -4.75
C ALA A 204 0.71 -29.46 -5.78
N HIS A 205 0.40 -28.40 -6.53
CA HIS A 205 1.31 -27.78 -7.50
C HIS A 205 1.42 -26.29 -7.21
N SER A 206 2.11 -25.96 -6.11
CA SER A 206 2.45 -24.57 -5.80
C SER A 206 3.41 -24.01 -6.83
N SER A 207 3.23 -22.75 -7.21
CA SER A 207 4.20 -22.00 -8.03
C SER A 207 5.58 -21.92 -7.36
N GLU A 208 5.65 -22.05 -6.04
CA GLU A 208 6.89 -22.08 -5.26
C GLU A 208 7.67 -23.40 -5.45
N GLU A 209 7.01 -24.46 -5.92
CA GLU A 209 7.58 -25.81 -6.06
C GLU A 209 7.77 -26.24 -7.52
N VAL A 210 7.49 -25.37 -8.49
CA VAL A 210 7.61 -25.68 -9.92
C VAL A 210 9.05 -26.07 -10.27
N GLN A 211 9.21 -27.30 -10.77
CA GLN A 211 10.49 -27.77 -11.28
C GLN A 211 10.72 -27.27 -12.70
N VAL A 212 11.56 -26.25 -12.82
CA VAL A 212 12.05 -25.74 -14.10
C VAL A 212 13.22 -26.60 -14.63
N PRO A 213 13.40 -26.74 -15.95
CA PRO A 213 14.51 -27.48 -16.53
C PRO A 213 15.86 -26.90 -16.06
N LYS A 214 16.93 -27.72 -16.07
CA LYS A 214 18.26 -27.34 -15.52
C LYS A 214 18.82 -26.02 -16.07
N SER A 215 18.51 -25.66 -17.31
CA SER A 215 18.91 -24.38 -17.92
C SER A 215 18.22 -23.15 -17.32
N LEU A 216 17.03 -23.33 -16.74
CA LEU A 216 16.21 -22.30 -16.12
C LEU A 216 16.22 -22.38 -14.59
N LEU A 217 17.08 -23.23 -14.00
CA LEU A 217 17.14 -23.44 -12.55
C LEU A 217 17.42 -22.14 -11.77
N PHE A 218 18.08 -21.17 -12.41
CA PHE A 218 18.29 -19.84 -11.86
C PHE A 218 16.99 -19.07 -11.60
N LEU A 219 15.89 -19.38 -12.29
CA LEU A 219 14.56 -18.80 -12.04
C LEU A 219 13.90 -19.32 -10.75
N ARG A 220 14.52 -20.28 -10.05
CA ARG A 220 14.10 -20.67 -8.69
C ARG A 220 14.70 -19.78 -7.61
N ASP A 221 15.75 -19.04 -7.94
CA ASP A 221 16.28 -18.01 -7.06
C ASP A 221 15.38 -16.78 -7.21
N THR A 222 14.58 -16.50 -6.17
CA THR A 222 13.57 -15.43 -6.18
C THR A 222 14.16 -14.08 -6.59
N PRO A 223 15.30 -13.61 -6.01
CA PRO A 223 16.01 -12.44 -6.52
C PRO A 223 16.33 -12.50 -8.02
N VAL A 224 16.93 -13.60 -8.51
CA VAL A 224 17.33 -13.70 -9.92
C VAL A 224 16.12 -13.75 -10.86
N ALA A 225 15.07 -14.47 -10.50
CA ALA A 225 13.81 -14.51 -11.24
C ALA A 225 13.16 -13.13 -11.33
N ILE A 226 13.11 -12.38 -10.23
CA ILE A 226 12.59 -11.01 -10.22
C ILE A 226 13.43 -10.11 -11.11
N SER A 227 14.76 -10.11 -10.98
CA SER A 227 15.65 -9.29 -11.82
C SER A 227 15.49 -9.61 -13.30
N PHE A 228 15.40 -10.90 -13.66
CA PHE A 228 15.27 -11.34 -15.05
C PHE A 228 13.90 -10.99 -15.64
N THR A 229 12.82 -11.27 -14.90
CA THR A 229 11.45 -10.97 -15.37
C THR A 229 11.18 -9.47 -15.45
N MET A 230 11.60 -8.69 -14.46
CA MET A 230 11.50 -7.23 -14.51
C MET A 230 12.39 -6.65 -15.62
N GLY A 231 13.58 -7.20 -15.86
CA GLY A 231 14.44 -6.81 -16.98
C GLY A 231 13.76 -7.01 -18.34
N ILE A 232 13.13 -8.17 -18.56
CA ILE A 232 12.38 -8.45 -19.79
C ILE A 232 11.19 -7.50 -19.93
N ILE A 233 10.40 -7.33 -18.86
CA ILE A 233 9.23 -6.44 -18.87
C ILE A 233 9.68 -5.02 -19.21
N SER A 234 10.77 -4.54 -18.62
CA SER A 234 11.29 -3.19 -18.85
C SER A 234 11.88 -2.97 -20.23
N LEU A 235 12.49 -3.99 -20.84
CA LEU A 235 13.10 -3.90 -22.18
C LEU A 235 12.10 -4.20 -23.31
N SER A 236 11.02 -4.93 -23.03
CA SER A 236 10.03 -5.33 -24.05
C SER A 236 9.38 -4.15 -24.81
N PRO A 237 9.03 -3.00 -24.19
CA PRO A 237 8.49 -1.85 -24.91
C PRO A 237 9.50 -1.21 -25.87
N LEU A 238 10.81 -1.36 -25.59
CA LEU A 238 11.88 -0.83 -26.43
C LEU A 238 12.02 -1.64 -27.73
N CYS A 239 11.70 -2.92 -27.68
CA CYS A 239 11.83 -3.86 -28.79
C CYS A 239 10.58 -3.95 -29.67
N LEU A 240 9.41 -3.48 -29.21
CA LEU A 240 8.20 -3.42 -30.04
C LEU A 240 8.20 -2.11 -30.86
N PRO A 241 8.17 -2.17 -32.21
CA PRO A 241 7.93 -0.99 -33.03
C PRO A 241 6.45 -0.60 -32.93
N VAL A 242 6.07 0.09 -31.86
CA VAL A 242 4.72 0.65 -31.70
C VAL A 242 4.64 1.92 -32.53
N ARG A 243 4.52 1.76 -33.85
CA ARG A 243 4.14 2.83 -34.78
C ARG A 243 2.63 3.08 -34.66
N ILE A 244 2.16 3.60 -33.53
CA ILE A 244 0.79 4.15 -33.47
C ILE A 244 0.80 5.46 -34.25
N THR A 245 0.35 5.36 -35.49
CA THR A 245 0.20 6.51 -36.38
C THR A 245 -0.95 7.34 -35.86
N TYR A 246 -0.65 8.43 -35.15
CA TYR A 246 -1.65 9.41 -34.75
C TYR A 246 -2.26 10.03 -36.01
N ARG A 247 -3.45 9.56 -36.40
CA ARG A 247 -4.28 10.27 -37.38
C ARG A 247 -4.75 11.54 -36.67
N LYS A 248 -4.11 12.68 -36.96
CA LYS A 248 -4.58 14.00 -36.53
C LYS A 248 -6.07 14.10 -36.89
N SER A 249 -6.92 14.21 -35.87
CA SER A 249 -8.30 14.67 -36.05
C SER A 249 -8.25 16.06 -36.72
N PRO A 250 -9.05 16.35 -37.76
CA PRO A 250 -9.03 17.64 -38.41
C PRO A 250 -9.47 18.73 -37.41
N ARG A 251 -8.71 19.82 -37.41
CA ARG A 251 -8.91 21.07 -36.67
C ARG A 251 -10.38 21.39 -36.40
N ALA A 252 -10.75 21.53 -35.13
CA ALA A 252 -11.84 22.43 -34.74
C ALA A 252 -11.42 23.84 -35.18
N SER A 253 -12.25 24.43 -36.04
CA SER A 253 -12.11 25.76 -36.59
C SER A 253 -11.91 26.80 -35.49
N THR A 254 -10.87 27.60 -35.66
CA THR A 254 -10.69 28.90 -35.02
C THR A 254 -11.94 29.77 -35.18
N GLY A 255 -12.68 29.97 -34.10
CA GLY A 255 -13.65 31.05 -33.97
C GLY A 255 -12.90 32.36 -33.79
N SER A 256 -13.04 33.23 -34.77
CA SER A 256 -12.50 34.58 -34.86
C SER A 256 -13.00 35.48 -33.72
N CYS A 257 -12.07 36.06 -32.96
CA CYS A 257 -12.29 37.33 -32.26
C CYS A 257 -11.49 38.41 -32.98
N SER A 258 -12.17 39.37 -33.59
CA SER A 258 -11.68 40.72 -33.95
C SER A 258 -12.86 41.58 -34.40
N PRO A 259 -12.78 42.92 -34.31
CA PRO A 259 -11.93 43.77 -33.47
C PRO A 259 -12.68 44.36 -32.26
#